data_AF-U2V9C4-F1
#
_entry.id   AF-U2V9C4-F1
#
_cell.length_a   1.000
_cell.length_b   1.000
_cell.length_c   1.000
_cell.angle_alpha   90.00
_cell.angle_beta   90.00
_cell.angle_gamma   90.00
#
_symmetry.space_group_name_H-M   'P 1'
#
loop_
_entity.id
_entity.type
_entity.pdbx_description
1 polymer ?
#
loop_
_entity_poly.entity_id
_entity_poly.type
_entity_poly.pdbx_seq_one_letter_code
_entity_poly.pdbx_strand_id
1 'polypeptide(L)'
;MTGNHEAIIEPEVWELVQREMERRKSEKGRHSGVRLFSGKVYCGECGTRLGSKVWHSTDKYKQVIWQCNKHCKKNSPCKNGMHLSDEELKAAVLSATNKLIENKDEILNSFQEIVGGVYDTHTLEGEKAKLESEMDVCAKMIEDLIRQNAAIPQDQSEYQAKYEDLERFYNEKKAALAKVEGKLKKMQATKADIKFCLKQLQKQDRLLQTFDEQSFCALVDHITVFSKEDIRITFRNGSEICS
;
A
#
# COMPACT_ATOMS: atom_id res chain seq x y z
N MET A 1 -10.90 1.90 24.77
CA MET A 1 -9.99 1.62 25.90
C MET A 1 -8.68 1.12 25.32
N THR A 2 -7.60 1.88 25.48
CA THR A 2 -6.25 1.49 25.06
C THR A 2 -5.39 1.29 26.30
N GLY A 3 -4.79 0.10 26.42
CA GLY A 3 -3.54 -0.13 27.16
C GLY A 3 -3.64 -0.49 28.64
N ASN A 4 -3.75 -1.79 28.96
CA ASN A 4 -3.28 -2.35 30.24
C ASN A 4 -1.93 -3.07 30.11
N HIS A 5 -1.34 -3.12 28.92
CA HIS A 5 0.00 -3.64 28.71
C HIS A 5 0.73 -2.82 27.64
N GLU A 6 2.05 -2.78 27.77
CA GLU A 6 2.94 -2.25 26.73
C GLU A 6 2.77 -3.07 25.44
N ALA A 7 2.83 -2.40 24.30
CA ALA A 7 2.72 -3.07 23.01
C ALA A 7 3.99 -3.90 22.74
N ILE A 8 3.81 -5.18 22.36
CA ILE A 8 4.93 -6.09 22.04
C ILE A 8 5.68 -5.62 20.77
N ILE A 9 4.98 -4.93 19.87
CA ILE A 9 5.52 -4.45 18.58
C ILE A 9 5.15 -2.97 18.44
N GLU A 10 6.09 -2.15 17.94
CA GLU A 10 5.83 -0.75 17.62
C GLU A 10 4.63 -0.65 16.63
N PRO A 11 3.64 0.24 16.87
CA PRO A 11 2.47 0.36 16.00
C PRO A 11 2.82 0.57 14.52
N GLU A 12 3.88 1.32 14.22
CA GLU A 12 4.34 1.54 12.85
C GLU A 12 4.77 0.23 12.19
N VAL A 13 5.47 -0.64 12.93
CA VAL A 13 5.90 -1.95 12.43
C VAL A 13 4.70 -2.88 12.23
N TRP A 14 3.72 -2.84 13.13
CA TRP A 14 2.47 -3.58 12.97
C TRP A 14 1.73 -3.18 11.68
N GLU A 15 1.55 -1.89 11.44
CA GLU A 15 0.88 -1.37 10.25
C GLU A 15 1.62 -1.73 8.95
N LEU A 16 2.96 -1.74 8.97
CA LEU A 16 3.77 -2.21 7.85
C LEU A 16 3.45 -3.66 7.48
N VAL A 17 3.35 -4.53 8.48
CA VAL A 17 3.02 -5.95 8.29
C VAL A 17 1.59 -6.11 7.77
N GLN A 18 0.62 -5.39 8.35
CA GLN A 18 -0.78 -5.42 7.88
C GLN A 18 -0.90 -5.02 6.42
N ARG A 19 -0.21 -3.95 6.00
CA ARG A 19 -0.21 -3.51 4.60
C ARG A 19 0.49 -4.53 3.69
N GLU A 20 1.61 -5.12 4.09
CA GLU A 20 2.28 -6.16 3.29
C GLU A 20 1.38 -7.40 3.13
N MET A 21 0.64 -7.79 4.16
CA MET A 21 -0.35 -8.87 4.06
C MET A 21 -1.50 -8.52 3.11
N GLU A 22 -2.05 -7.30 3.21
CA GLU A 22 -3.10 -6.82 2.30
C GLU A 22 -2.61 -6.75 0.85
N ARG A 23 -1.40 -6.25 0.64
CA ARG A 23 -0.74 -6.23 -0.67
C ARG A 23 -0.64 -7.63 -1.26
N ARG A 24 -0.21 -8.61 -0.45
CA ARG A 24 -0.15 -10.03 -0.88
C ARG A 24 -1.52 -10.62 -1.20
N LYS A 25 -2.56 -10.22 -0.47
CA LYS A 25 -3.94 -10.72 -0.65
C LYS A 25 -4.62 -10.12 -1.89
N SER A 26 -4.42 -8.82 -2.13
CA SER A 26 -5.05 -8.09 -3.23
C SER A 26 -4.43 -8.42 -4.59
N GLU A 27 -3.20 -8.92 -4.62
CA GLU A 27 -2.50 -9.25 -5.85
C GLU A 27 -2.85 -10.63 -6.40
N LYS A 28 -3.43 -10.64 -7.60
CA LYS A 28 -3.71 -11.89 -8.34
C LYS A 28 -2.42 -12.43 -8.97
N GLY A 29 -1.94 -13.60 -8.53
CA GLY A 29 -0.84 -14.33 -9.18
C GLY A 29 0.05 -15.11 -8.22
N ARG A 30 1.06 -15.79 -8.77
CA ARG A 30 2.08 -16.51 -7.99
C ARG A 30 3.04 -15.48 -7.36
N HIS A 31 3.03 -15.39 -6.04
CA HIS A 31 4.02 -14.61 -5.29
C HIS A 31 5.24 -15.50 -4.99
N SER A 32 6.44 -14.95 -5.16
CA SER A 32 7.69 -15.61 -4.79
C SER A 32 8.44 -14.66 -3.87
N GLY A 33 8.69 -15.08 -2.63
CA GLY A 33 9.57 -14.37 -1.70
C GLY A 33 11.03 -14.83 -1.80
N VAL A 34 11.37 -15.60 -2.83
CA VAL A 34 12.66 -16.32 -2.92
C VAL A 34 13.83 -15.38 -3.22
N ARG A 35 13.58 -14.22 -3.84
CA ARG A 35 14.61 -13.23 -4.18
C ARG A 35 14.22 -11.86 -3.70
N LEU A 36 15.21 -11.09 -3.26
CA LEU A 36 15.06 -9.78 -2.63
C LEU A 36 14.19 -8.78 -3.41
N PHE A 37 14.37 -8.70 -4.73
CA PHE A 37 13.62 -7.77 -5.59
C PHE A 37 12.25 -8.29 -6.04
N SER A 38 11.87 -9.52 -5.65
CA SER A 38 10.62 -10.13 -6.09
C SER A 38 9.42 -9.33 -5.62
N GLY A 39 8.56 -8.94 -6.56
CA GLY A 39 7.37 -8.14 -6.26
C GLY A 39 7.64 -6.64 -6.03
N LYS A 40 8.90 -6.20 -6.10
CA LYS A 40 9.29 -4.78 -5.93
C LYS A 40 9.70 -4.08 -7.22
N VAL A 41 9.93 -4.80 -8.32
CA VAL A 41 10.40 -4.21 -9.58
C VAL A 41 9.30 -4.20 -10.63
N TYR A 42 9.02 -3.04 -11.21
CA TYR A 42 7.94 -2.78 -12.15
C TYR A 42 8.47 -2.22 -13.47
N CYS A 43 7.82 -2.58 -14.56
CA CYS A 43 8.12 -2.05 -15.89
C CYS A 43 7.43 -0.71 -16.07
N GLY A 44 8.20 0.35 -16.34
CA GLY A 44 7.68 1.71 -16.56
C GLY A 44 6.78 1.85 -17.78
N GLU A 45 6.94 0.95 -18.78
CA GLU A 45 6.14 0.98 -20.01
C GLU A 45 4.71 0.41 -19.83
N CYS A 46 4.56 -0.68 -19.06
CA CYS A 46 3.29 -1.40 -18.98
C CYS A 46 2.75 -1.61 -17.56
N GLY A 47 3.47 -1.14 -16.54
CA GLY A 47 3.13 -1.29 -15.13
C GLY A 47 3.21 -2.72 -14.60
N THR A 48 3.48 -3.72 -15.43
CA THR A 48 3.61 -5.11 -14.96
C THR A 48 4.96 -5.36 -14.31
N ARG A 49 5.01 -6.32 -13.40
CA ARG A 49 6.24 -6.68 -12.67
C ARG A 49 7.30 -7.27 -13.57
N LEU A 50 8.55 -6.98 -13.25
CA LEU A 50 9.67 -7.78 -13.68
C LEU A 50 9.70 -9.08 -12.85
N GLY A 51 10.03 -10.18 -13.50
CA GLY A 51 10.23 -11.48 -12.87
C GLY A 51 11.64 -11.98 -13.11
N SER A 52 12.24 -12.61 -12.10
CA SER A 52 13.55 -13.24 -12.24
C SER A 52 13.50 -14.41 -13.22
N LYS A 53 14.44 -14.46 -14.17
CA LYS A 53 14.71 -15.57 -15.07
C LYS A 53 16.14 -16.03 -14.85
N VAL A 54 16.39 -17.33 -15.04
CA VAL A 54 17.74 -17.88 -15.01
C VAL A 54 18.20 -18.08 -16.44
N TRP A 55 19.28 -17.42 -16.82
CA TRP A 55 19.97 -17.63 -18.09
C TRP A 55 21.19 -18.53 -17.88
N HIS A 56 21.57 -19.27 -18.92
CA HIS A 56 22.68 -20.24 -18.87
C HIS A 56 22.57 -21.23 -17.69
N SER A 57 21.37 -21.76 -17.45
CA SER A 57 21.05 -22.55 -16.24
C SER A 57 21.91 -23.80 -16.05
N THR A 58 22.52 -24.32 -17.12
CA THR A 58 23.33 -25.55 -17.16
C THR A 58 24.84 -25.29 -17.25
N ASP A 59 25.30 -24.04 -17.22
CA ASP A 59 26.70 -23.63 -17.42
C ASP A 59 27.20 -22.79 -16.21
N LYS A 60 28.52 -22.70 -16.03
CA LYS A 60 29.20 -21.78 -15.11
C LYS A 60 28.83 -20.30 -15.30
N TYR A 61 28.31 -19.90 -16.48
CA TYR A 61 27.81 -18.53 -16.72
C TYR A 61 26.36 -18.30 -16.28
N LYS A 62 25.80 -19.21 -15.45
CA LYS A 62 24.46 -19.08 -14.87
C LYS A 62 24.27 -17.72 -14.22
N GLN A 63 23.29 -16.98 -14.72
CA GLN A 63 22.97 -15.64 -14.24
C GLN A 63 21.48 -15.46 -14.02
N VAL A 64 21.13 -14.58 -13.10
CA VAL A 64 19.74 -14.22 -12.80
C VAL A 64 19.50 -12.85 -13.37
N ILE A 65 18.46 -12.75 -14.20
CA ILE A 65 18.05 -11.50 -14.83
C ILE A 65 16.60 -11.18 -14.51
N TRP A 66 16.26 -9.90 -14.45
CA TRP A 66 14.93 -9.38 -14.22
C TRP A 66 14.37 -8.85 -15.53
N GLN A 67 13.27 -9.44 -16.00
CA GLN A 67 12.64 -9.04 -17.25
C GLN A 67 11.12 -8.89 -17.07
N CYS A 68 10.53 -7.96 -17.83
CA CYS A 68 9.10 -7.69 -17.79
C CYS A 68 8.28 -8.97 -18.05
N ASN A 69 7.43 -9.38 -17.10
CA ASN A 69 6.66 -10.61 -17.24
C ASN A 69 5.66 -10.54 -18.40
N LYS A 70 5.13 -9.35 -18.73
CA LYS A 70 4.25 -9.18 -19.89
C LYS A 70 5.02 -9.32 -21.20
N HIS A 71 6.27 -8.85 -21.27
CA HIS A 71 7.11 -9.05 -22.45
C HIS A 71 7.36 -10.54 -22.74
N CYS A 72 7.55 -11.35 -21.71
CA CYS A 72 7.74 -12.80 -21.88
C CYS A 72 6.48 -13.58 -22.28
N LYS A 73 5.30 -12.93 -22.39
CA LYS A 73 4.04 -13.60 -22.77
C LYS A 73 3.84 -13.55 -24.29
N LYS A 74 3.29 -14.63 -24.85
CA LYS A 74 2.98 -14.72 -26.28
C LYS A 74 1.87 -13.76 -26.73
N ASN A 75 0.89 -13.49 -25.86
CA ASN A 75 -0.27 -12.66 -26.19
C ASN A 75 -0.07 -11.21 -25.72
N SER A 76 0.03 -10.27 -26.66
CA SER A 76 0.24 -8.83 -26.42
C SER A 76 1.49 -8.55 -25.56
N PRO A 77 2.69 -8.92 -26.04
CA PRO A 77 3.92 -8.68 -25.30
C PRO A 77 4.13 -7.17 -25.12
N CYS A 78 4.60 -6.78 -23.93
CA CYS A 78 5.14 -5.44 -23.75
C CYS A 78 6.33 -5.24 -24.70
N LYS A 79 6.43 -4.08 -25.34
CA LYS A 79 7.55 -3.76 -26.25
C LYS A 79 8.88 -3.60 -25.52
N ASN A 80 8.83 -3.28 -24.22
CA ASN A 80 10.02 -3.17 -23.38
C ASN A 80 10.55 -4.57 -23.03
N GLY A 81 11.55 -5.02 -23.82
CA GLY A 81 12.25 -6.30 -23.66
C GLY A 81 13.51 -6.23 -22.81
N MET A 82 13.75 -5.11 -22.13
CA MET A 82 14.91 -4.90 -21.28
C MET A 82 15.02 -5.96 -20.18
N HIS A 83 16.27 -6.28 -19.84
CA HIS A 83 16.60 -7.10 -18.69
C HIS A 83 17.69 -6.41 -17.85
N LEU A 84 17.65 -6.67 -16.54
CA LEU A 84 18.63 -6.18 -15.56
C LEU A 84 19.16 -7.35 -14.72
N SER A 85 20.41 -7.30 -14.33
CA SER A 85 21.03 -8.18 -13.34
C SER A 85 20.66 -7.78 -11.91
N ASP A 86 20.92 -8.67 -10.95
CA ASP A 86 20.83 -8.32 -9.52
C ASP A 86 21.81 -7.18 -9.18
N GLU A 87 22.99 -7.19 -9.79
CA GLU A 87 24.05 -6.19 -9.59
C GLU A 87 23.64 -4.80 -10.08
N GLU A 88 23.04 -4.70 -11.27
CA GLU A 88 22.52 -3.43 -11.80
C GLU A 88 21.43 -2.85 -10.89
N LEU A 89 20.50 -3.69 -10.39
CA LEU A 89 19.46 -3.24 -9.46
C LEU A 89 20.03 -2.81 -8.10
N LYS A 90 21.00 -3.56 -7.57
CA LYS A 90 21.68 -3.21 -6.31
C LYS A 90 22.44 -1.89 -6.43
N ALA A 91 23.15 -1.68 -7.53
CA ALA A 91 23.86 -0.44 -7.80
C ALA A 91 22.90 0.75 -7.93
N ALA A 92 21.78 0.57 -8.63
CA ALA A 92 20.75 1.60 -8.77
C ALA A 92 20.15 1.99 -7.42
N VAL A 93 19.79 1.00 -6.58
CA VAL A 93 19.28 1.25 -5.23
C VAL A 93 20.31 1.93 -4.34
N LEU A 94 21.57 1.50 -4.40
CA LEU A 94 22.65 2.10 -3.61
C LEU A 94 22.83 3.59 -3.98
N SER A 95 22.90 3.90 -5.28
CA SER A 95 22.98 5.27 -5.80
C SER A 95 21.82 6.12 -5.27
N ALA A 96 20.57 5.66 -5.49
CA ALA A 96 19.39 6.43 -5.09
C ALA A 96 19.29 6.61 -3.57
N THR A 97 19.69 5.60 -2.79
CA THR A 97 19.68 5.67 -1.31
C THR A 97 20.71 6.67 -0.81
N ASN A 98 21.90 6.73 -1.41
CA ASN A 98 22.89 7.75 -1.06
C ASN A 98 22.41 9.16 -1.40
N LYS A 99 21.77 9.37 -2.55
CA LYS A 99 21.12 10.65 -2.89
C LYS A 99 20.02 11.03 -1.90
N LEU A 100 19.28 10.05 -1.37
CA LEU A 100 18.28 10.28 -0.31
C LEU A 100 18.96 10.71 1.01
N ILE A 101 20.05 10.05 1.39
CA ILE A 101 20.80 10.36 2.62
C ILE A 101 21.45 11.75 2.54
N GLU A 102 21.98 12.13 1.38
CA GLU A 102 22.56 13.47 1.16
C GLU A 102 21.54 14.59 1.39
N ASN A 103 20.27 14.35 1.05
CA ASN A 103 19.18 15.30 1.23
C ASN A 103 18.37 15.06 2.53
N LYS A 104 18.91 14.27 3.47
CA LYS A 104 18.19 13.81 4.67
C LYS A 104 17.59 14.96 5.48
N ASP A 105 18.36 16.00 5.76
CA ASP A 105 17.92 17.09 6.65
C ASP A 105 16.75 17.89 6.05
N GLU A 106 16.80 18.17 4.75
CA GLU A 106 15.70 18.83 4.03
C GLU A 106 14.43 17.95 4.01
N ILE A 107 14.59 16.65 3.78
CA ILE A 107 13.49 15.69 3.80
C ILE A 107 12.87 15.60 5.19
N LEU A 108 13.68 15.49 6.25
CA LEU A 108 13.18 15.39 7.63
C LEU A 108 12.38 16.63 8.02
N ASN A 109 12.86 17.84 7.67
CA ASN A 109 12.16 19.08 7.96
C ASN A 109 10.84 19.19 7.18
N SER A 110 10.88 18.95 5.86
CA SER A 110 9.69 19.07 4.99
C SER A 110 8.57 18.11 5.39
N PHE A 111 8.92 16.88 5.81
CA PHE A 111 7.93 15.87 6.12
C PHE A 111 7.26 16.03 7.49
N GLN A 112 7.91 16.69 8.45
CA GLN A 112 7.26 16.97 9.74
C GLN A 112 6.00 17.84 9.55
N GLU A 113 6.05 18.80 8.63
CA GLU A 113 4.91 19.68 8.32
C GLU A 113 3.83 18.95 7.51
N ILE A 114 4.23 18.17 6.50
CA ILE A 114 3.29 17.46 5.60
C ILE A 114 2.52 16.36 6.34
N VAL A 115 3.15 15.62 7.25
CA VAL A 115 2.52 14.52 8.00
C VAL A 115 1.42 15.02 8.94
N GLY A 116 1.55 16.25 9.45
CA GLY A 116 0.54 16.91 10.28
C GLY A 116 -0.68 17.38 9.51
N GLY A 117 -0.51 17.85 8.26
CA GLY A 117 -1.60 18.39 7.45
C GLY A 117 -2.23 17.38 6.48
N VAL A 118 -1.46 16.89 5.50
CA VAL A 118 -1.98 16.08 4.38
C VAL A 118 -2.52 14.72 4.83
N TYR A 119 -1.96 14.18 5.92
CA TYR A 119 -2.35 12.90 6.50
C TYR A 119 -3.15 13.05 7.79
N ASP A 120 -3.89 14.16 7.92
CA ASP A 120 -4.89 14.33 8.98
C ASP A 120 -6.14 13.48 8.68
N THR A 121 -6.48 12.59 9.61
CA THR A 121 -7.62 11.69 9.51
C THR A 121 -8.91 12.27 10.10
N HIS A 122 -8.86 13.42 10.77
CA HIS A 122 -9.99 13.94 11.54
C HIS A 122 -11.28 14.09 10.73
N THR A 123 -11.19 14.62 9.51
CA THR A 123 -12.36 14.77 8.63
C THR A 123 -12.98 13.42 8.26
N LEU A 124 -12.16 12.42 7.91
CA LEU A 124 -12.63 11.07 7.57
C LEU A 124 -13.20 10.35 8.79
N GLU A 125 -12.63 10.56 9.97
CA GLU A 125 -13.14 10.02 11.23
C GLU A 125 -14.50 10.62 11.59
N GLY A 126 -14.67 11.94 11.38
CA GLY A 126 -15.97 12.60 11.54
C GLY A 126 -17.03 12.10 10.54
N GLU A 127 -16.65 11.92 9.28
CA GLU A 127 -17.53 11.32 8.26
C GLU A 127 -17.93 9.89 8.63
N LYS A 128 -16.96 9.08 9.09
CA LYS A 128 -17.19 7.72 9.58
C LYS A 128 -18.21 7.71 10.72
N ALA A 129 -17.98 8.50 11.77
CA ALA A 129 -18.87 8.56 12.93
C ALA A 129 -20.28 9.00 12.57
N LYS A 130 -20.42 9.94 11.62
CA LYS A 130 -21.72 10.36 11.10
C LYS A 130 -22.44 9.22 10.38
N LEU A 131 -21.75 8.50 9.50
CA LEU A 131 -22.34 7.37 8.76
C LEU A 131 -22.76 6.23 9.71
N GLU A 132 -21.94 5.92 10.71
CA GLU A 132 -22.27 4.92 11.74
C GLU A 132 -23.54 5.36 12.52
N SER A 133 -23.62 6.62 12.94
CA SER A 133 -24.82 7.13 13.63
C SER A 133 -26.07 7.10 12.74
N GLU A 134 -25.96 7.41 11.46
CA GLU A 134 -27.10 7.35 10.53
C GLU A 134 -27.58 5.90 10.32
N MET A 135 -26.64 4.95 10.26
CA MET A 135 -26.95 3.51 10.18
C MET A 135 -27.63 2.99 11.45
N ASP A 136 -27.16 3.40 12.63
CA ASP A 136 -27.75 3.01 13.92
C ASP A 136 -29.20 3.51 14.06
N VAL A 137 -29.46 4.75 13.63
CA VAL A 137 -30.82 5.30 13.59
C VAL A 137 -31.69 4.50 12.63
N CYS A 138 -31.20 4.21 11.43
CA CYS A 138 -31.95 3.42 10.45
C CYS A 138 -32.25 1.99 10.94
N ALA A 139 -31.29 1.34 11.61
CA ALA A 139 -31.48 0.02 12.19
C ALA A 139 -32.61 0.02 13.24
N LYS A 140 -32.63 1.02 14.12
CA LYS A 140 -33.73 1.21 15.09
C LYS A 140 -35.08 1.44 14.41
N MET A 141 -35.12 2.23 13.35
CA MET A 141 -36.36 2.45 12.58
C MET A 141 -36.87 1.16 11.93
N ILE A 142 -35.97 0.30 11.42
CA ILE A 142 -36.33 -1.02 10.88
C ILE A 142 -36.87 -1.92 12.00
N GLU A 143 -36.21 -1.97 13.15
CA GLU A 143 -36.67 -2.74 14.32
C GLU A 143 -38.06 -2.30 14.79
N ASP A 144 -38.29 -0.99 14.89
CA ASP A 144 -39.58 -0.42 15.27
C ASP A 144 -40.68 -0.73 14.23
N LEU A 145 -40.35 -0.67 12.93
CA LEU A 145 -41.28 -1.00 11.85
C LEU A 145 -41.70 -2.49 11.92
N ILE A 146 -40.75 -3.40 12.13
CA ILE A 146 -41.01 -4.83 12.30
C ILE A 146 -41.89 -5.07 13.53
N ARG A 147 -41.56 -4.42 14.66
CA ARG A 147 -42.32 -4.54 15.91
C ARG A 147 -43.76 -4.07 15.75
N GLN A 148 -43.99 -2.96 15.05
CA GLN A 148 -45.33 -2.43 14.81
C GLN A 148 -46.16 -3.37 13.94
N ASN A 149 -45.60 -3.90 12.85
CA ASN A 149 -46.28 -4.85 11.97
C ASN A 149 -46.65 -6.16 12.69
N ALA A 150 -45.83 -6.59 13.67
CA ALA A 150 -46.12 -7.75 14.50
C ALA A 150 -47.24 -7.51 15.54
N ALA A 151 -47.41 -6.25 15.98
CA ALA A 151 -48.36 -5.91 17.04
C ALA A 151 -49.74 -5.50 16.51
N ILE A 152 -49.80 -4.89 15.32
CA ILE A 152 -51.02 -4.29 14.77
C ILE A 152 -51.12 -4.69 13.29
N PRO A 153 -52.28 -5.18 12.81
CA PRO A 153 -52.50 -5.41 11.39
C PRO A 153 -52.29 -4.11 10.59
N GLN A 154 -51.35 -4.12 9.65
CA GLN A 154 -51.03 -3.00 8.76
C GLN A 154 -51.23 -3.38 7.29
N ASP A 155 -51.35 -2.36 6.42
CA ASP A 155 -51.28 -2.57 4.98
C ASP A 155 -49.90 -3.13 4.60
N GLN A 156 -49.91 -4.33 4.03
CA GLN A 156 -48.66 -5.05 3.74
C GLN A 156 -47.87 -4.41 2.60
N SER A 157 -48.53 -3.71 1.68
CA SER A 157 -47.85 -2.99 0.59
C SER A 157 -47.16 -1.74 1.13
N GLU A 158 -47.83 -0.99 2.01
CA GLU A 158 -47.24 0.19 2.65
C GLU A 158 -46.07 -0.18 3.59
N TYR A 159 -46.23 -1.24 4.37
CA TYR A 159 -45.15 -1.80 5.20
C TYR A 159 -43.93 -2.17 4.34
N GLN A 160 -44.16 -2.94 3.27
CA GLN A 160 -43.09 -3.43 2.41
C GLN A 160 -42.33 -2.26 1.76
N ALA A 161 -43.05 -1.25 1.26
CA ALA A 161 -42.42 -0.05 0.69
C ALA A 161 -41.54 0.69 1.70
N LYS A 162 -42.02 0.91 2.93
CA LYS A 162 -41.24 1.57 4.00
C LYS A 162 -40.02 0.75 4.40
N TYR A 163 -40.16 -0.58 4.49
CA TYR A 163 -39.06 -1.47 4.81
C TYR A 163 -37.98 -1.42 3.73
N GLU A 164 -38.36 -1.53 2.45
CA GLU A 164 -37.44 -1.46 1.31
C GLU A 164 -36.72 -0.11 1.23
N ASP A 165 -37.41 0.99 1.56
CA ASP A 165 -36.79 2.31 1.62
C ASP A 165 -35.73 2.43 2.71
N LEU A 166 -36.01 1.93 3.91
CA LEU A 166 -35.04 1.89 5.02
C LEU A 166 -33.88 0.95 4.72
N GLU A 167 -34.16 -0.23 4.17
CA GLU A 167 -33.12 -1.19 3.78
C GLU A 167 -32.21 -0.60 2.70
N ARG A 168 -32.77 0.10 1.71
CA ARG A 168 -31.99 0.81 0.68
C ARG A 168 -31.10 1.89 1.31
N PHE A 169 -31.67 2.74 2.17
CA PHE A 169 -30.90 3.77 2.87
C PHE A 169 -29.75 3.17 3.69
N TYR A 170 -30.02 2.12 4.47
CA TYR A 170 -29.01 1.42 5.26
C TYR A 170 -27.87 0.88 4.37
N ASN A 171 -28.21 0.22 3.27
CA ASN A 171 -27.22 -0.35 2.35
C ASN A 171 -26.38 0.72 1.65
N GLU A 172 -26.97 1.86 1.27
CA GLU A 172 -26.24 3.01 0.72
C GLU A 172 -25.21 3.56 1.72
N LYS A 173 -25.61 3.74 2.99
CA LYS A 173 -24.72 4.22 4.05
C LYS A 173 -23.63 3.22 4.38
N LYS A 174 -23.95 1.92 4.43
CA LYS A 174 -22.96 0.84 4.59
C LYS A 174 -21.91 0.84 3.47
N ALA A 175 -22.33 1.04 2.23
CA ALA A 175 -21.42 1.14 1.09
C ALA A 175 -20.55 2.40 1.15
N ALA A 176 -21.09 3.53 1.62
CA ALA A 176 -20.33 4.76 1.85
C ALA A 176 -19.31 4.58 2.99
N LEU A 177 -19.72 3.97 4.11
CA LEU A 177 -18.86 3.68 5.25
C LEU A 177 -17.65 2.83 4.82
N ALA A 178 -17.88 1.76 4.07
CA ALA A 178 -16.79 0.92 3.56
C ALA A 178 -15.77 1.70 2.70
N LYS A 179 -16.22 2.72 1.94
CA LYS A 179 -15.33 3.60 1.17
C LYS A 179 -14.51 4.51 2.08
N VAL A 180 -15.13 5.13 3.10
CA VAL A 180 -14.46 6.00 4.06
C VAL A 180 -13.43 5.21 4.87
N GLU A 181 -13.80 4.04 5.39
CA GLU A 181 -12.88 3.16 6.11
C GLU A 181 -11.71 2.69 5.23
N GLY A 182 -11.98 2.39 3.95
CA GLY A 182 -10.93 2.07 2.99
C GLY A 182 -9.95 3.23 2.76
N LYS A 183 -10.42 4.48 2.70
CA LYS A 183 -9.57 5.68 2.60
C LYS A 183 -8.77 5.89 3.89
N LEU A 184 -9.43 5.78 5.04
CA LEU A 184 -8.81 5.94 6.36
C LEU A 184 -7.66 4.94 6.56
N LYS A 185 -7.92 3.66 6.30
CA LYS A 185 -6.92 2.58 6.39
C LYS A 185 -5.71 2.87 5.48
N LYS A 186 -5.95 3.30 4.23
CA LYS A 186 -4.87 3.66 3.30
C LYS A 186 -4.05 4.83 3.83
N MET A 187 -4.71 5.89 4.29
CA MET A 187 -4.03 7.10 4.76
C MET A 187 -3.21 6.85 6.03
N GLN A 188 -3.75 6.06 6.97
CA GLN A 188 -3.04 5.62 8.18
C GLN A 188 -1.83 4.75 7.84
N ALA A 189 -1.99 3.79 6.92
CA ALA A 189 -0.87 2.94 6.48
C ALA A 189 0.25 3.76 5.81
N THR A 190 -0.10 4.69 4.92
CA THR A 190 0.89 5.60 4.30
C THR A 190 1.57 6.50 5.34
N LYS A 191 0.82 7.02 6.31
CA LYS A 191 1.39 7.81 7.41
C LYS A 191 2.40 6.99 8.23
N ALA A 192 2.07 5.73 8.52
CA ALA A 192 2.97 4.81 9.22
C ALA A 192 4.24 4.49 8.42
N ASP A 193 4.11 4.26 7.10
CA ASP A 193 5.24 4.08 6.19
C ASP A 193 6.23 5.25 6.22
N ILE A 194 5.70 6.46 6.08
CA ILE A 194 6.48 7.68 6.07
C ILE A 194 7.22 7.82 7.40
N LYS A 195 6.49 7.73 8.53
CA LYS A 195 7.10 7.82 9.86
C LYS A 195 8.21 6.78 10.08
N PHE A 196 7.96 5.54 9.69
CA PHE A 196 8.97 4.49 9.79
C PHE A 196 10.18 4.81 8.92
N CYS A 197 9.97 5.16 7.65
CA CYS A 197 11.04 5.52 6.71
C CYS A 197 11.91 6.66 7.25
N LEU A 198 11.29 7.72 7.76
CA LEU A 198 12.01 8.87 8.33
C LEU A 198 12.79 8.48 9.60
N LYS A 199 12.22 7.64 10.48
CA LYS A 199 12.91 7.11 11.67
C LYS A 199 14.13 6.26 11.28
N GLN A 200 14.05 5.48 10.20
CA GLN A 200 15.20 4.71 9.72
C GLN A 200 16.23 5.59 9.02
N LEU A 201 15.78 6.57 8.21
CA LEU A 201 16.66 7.52 7.55
C LEU A 201 17.44 8.36 8.58
N GLN A 202 16.78 8.82 9.64
CA GLN A 202 17.41 9.61 10.70
C GLN A 202 18.60 8.90 11.34
N LYS A 203 18.53 7.57 11.50
CA LYS A 203 19.61 6.72 12.05
C LYS A 203 20.80 6.53 11.10
N GLN A 204 20.66 6.90 9.83
CA GLN A 204 21.76 6.80 8.87
C GLN A 204 22.62 8.06 8.96
N ASP A 205 23.82 7.89 9.53
CA ASP A 205 24.78 8.97 9.74
C ASP A 205 25.88 9.03 8.66
N ARG A 206 25.89 8.06 7.76
CA ARG A 206 26.90 7.94 6.70
C ARG A 206 26.31 7.37 5.42
N LEU A 207 26.96 7.68 4.31
CA LEU A 207 26.66 7.06 3.02
C LEU A 207 26.97 5.57 3.06
N LEU A 208 26.13 4.81 2.37
CA LEU A 208 26.30 3.37 2.19
C LEU A 208 27.42 3.12 1.19
N GLN A 209 28.39 2.29 1.56
CA GLN A 209 29.49 1.87 0.69
C GLN A 209 29.09 0.68 -0.20
N THR A 210 28.18 -0.15 0.30
CA THR A 210 27.65 -1.33 -0.38
C THR A 210 26.15 -1.37 -0.21
N PHE A 211 25.48 -2.09 -1.12
CA PHE A 211 24.06 -2.37 -0.98
C PHE A 211 23.76 -3.06 0.36
N ASP A 212 22.75 -2.55 1.08
CA ASP A 212 22.31 -3.06 2.38
C ASP A 212 20.84 -3.50 2.29
N GLU A 213 20.59 -4.79 2.55
CA GLU A 213 19.26 -5.40 2.44
C GLU A 213 18.27 -4.81 3.45
N GLN A 214 18.75 -4.48 4.65
CA GLN A 214 17.92 -3.91 5.70
C GLN A 214 17.44 -2.51 5.32
N SER A 215 18.35 -1.65 4.85
CA SER A 215 18.02 -0.31 4.34
C SER A 215 17.10 -0.39 3.14
N PHE A 216 17.32 -1.32 2.22
CA PHE A 216 16.39 -1.53 1.10
C PHE A 216 14.98 -1.88 1.58
N CYS A 217 14.83 -2.85 2.49
CA CYS A 217 13.52 -3.25 2.99
C CYS A 217 12.84 -2.12 3.78
N ALA A 218 13.63 -1.32 4.49
CA ALA A 218 13.18 -0.25 5.35
C ALA A 218 12.81 1.03 4.61
N LEU A 219 13.53 1.40 3.55
CA LEU A 219 13.41 2.68 2.88
C LEU A 219 12.70 2.58 1.53
N VAL A 220 12.93 1.49 0.77
CA VAL A 220 12.43 1.37 -0.60
C VAL A 220 11.04 0.73 -0.63
N ASP A 221 10.10 1.42 -1.25
CA ASP A 221 8.77 0.87 -1.53
C ASP A 221 8.84 -0.03 -2.78
N HIS A 222 9.20 0.53 -3.93
CA HIS A 222 9.35 -0.19 -5.19
C HIS A 222 10.34 0.49 -6.15
N ILE A 223 10.66 -0.22 -7.23
CA ILE A 223 11.56 0.20 -8.30
C ILE A 223 10.77 0.18 -9.61
N THR A 224 10.84 1.25 -10.39
CA THR A 224 10.23 1.36 -11.72
C THR A 224 11.32 1.51 -12.77
N VAL A 225 11.30 0.64 -13.77
CA VAL A 225 12.36 0.55 -14.78
C VAL A 225 11.82 0.96 -16.15
N PHE A 226 12.29 2.10 -16.67
CA PHE A 226 11.95 2.59 -18.01
C PHE A 226 13.01 2.14 -19.03
N SER A 227 14.29 2.38 -18.74
CA SER A 227 15.45 1.89 -19.48
C SER A 227 16.59 1.50 -18.52
N LYS A 228 17.77 1.11 -19.06
CA LYS A 228 18.94 0.82 -18.21
C LYS A 228 19.51 2.08 -17.57
N GLU A 229 19.22 3.22 -18.17
CA GLU A 229 19.66 4.56 -17.79
C GLU A 229 18.57 5.35 -17.03
N ASP A 230 17.31 4.89 -17.04
CA ASP A 230 16.19 5.46 -16.28
C ASP A 230 15.56 4.38 -15.38
N ILE A 231 16.17 4.21 -14.21
CA ILE A 231 15.69 3.36 -13.12
C ILE A 231 15.30 4.28 -11.97
N ARG A 232 14.02 4.24 -11.59
CA ARG A 232 13.47 5.10 -10.55
C ARG A 232 13.17 4.30 -9.30
N ILE A 233 13.67 4.80 -8.17
CA ILE A 233 13.49 4.20 -6.87
C ILE A 233 12.47 5.06 -6.13
N THR A 234 11.32 4.47 -5.83
CA THR A 234 10.29 5.09 -5.00
C THR A 234 10.51 4.67 -3.56
N PHE A 235 10.75 5.64 -2.70
CA PHE A 235 10.93 5.44 -1.27
C PHE A 235 9.60 5.48 -0.52
N ARG A 236 9.55 4.89 0.67
CA ARG A 236 8.35 4.79 1.51
C ARG A 236 7.87 6.14 2.06
N ASN A 237 8.75 7.13 2.09
CA ASN A 237 8.35 8.52 2.34
C ASN A 237 7.61 9.15 1.14
N GLY A 238 7.60 8.51 -0.03
CA GLY A 238 6.95 9.00 -1.25
C GLY A 238 7.88 9.75 -2.21
N SER A 239 9.16 9.97 -1.87
CA SER A 239 10.11 10.56 -2.81
C SER A 239 10.50 9.55 -3.90
N GLU A 240 10.63 10.02 -5.13
CA GLU A 240 11.14 9.25 -6.27
C GLU A 240 12.52 9.80 -6.65
N ILE A 241 13.52 8.93 -6.76
CA ILE A 241 14.88 9.30 -7.18
C ILE A 241 15.29 8.42 -8.36
N CYS A 242 15.73 9.05 -9.44
CA CYS A 242 16.37 8.36 -10.56
C CYS A 242 17.83 8.01 -10.18
N SER A 243 18.19 6.74 -10.31
CA SER A 243 19.51 6.21 -9.91
C SER A 243 20.64 6.74 -10.76
#